data_AF-A0A1I3HGG4-F1
#
_entry.id   AF-A0A1I3HGG4-F1
#
_cell.length_a   1.000
_cell.length_b   1.000
_cell.length_c   1.000
_cell.angle_alpha   90.00
_cell.angle_beta   90.00
_cell.angle_gamma   90.00
#
_symmetry.space_group_name_H-M   'P 1'
#
loop_
_entity.id
_entity.type
_entity.pdbx_description
1 polymer ?
#
loop_
_entity_poly.entity_id
_entity_poly.type
_entity_poly.pdbx_seq_one_letter_code
_entity_poly.pdbx_strand_id
1 'polypeptide(L)'
;MTGENNKTKLEVDEIKEKLKGIPSVTINGEYYGYLYSCKECQNEILIKTNDGRYGNLGPFYCPVCSAHYYATIDDNNPEPSLYVASYGEQPASLLDCTGRKRSEEIPLLYKAF
;
A
#
# COMPACT_ATOMS: atom_id res chain seq x y z
N MET A 1 2.20 -9.22 23.56
CA MET A 1 1.96 -10.54 22.93
C MET A 1 1.33 -10.27 21.58
N THR A 2 2.00 -10.73 20.55
CA THR A 2 1.87 -10.38 19.13
C THR A 2 0.57 -10.90 18.55
N GLY A 3 -0.24 -10.01 17.98
CA GLY A 3 -1.40 -10.38 17.17
C GLY A 3 -0.92 -10.87 15.81
N GLU A 4 -0.59 -12.16 15.71
CA GLU A 4 -0.37 -12.80 14.42
C GLU A 4 -1.71 -12.90 13.69
N ASN A 5 -1.91 -12.05 12.68
CA ASN A 5 -2.97 -12.18 11.68
C ASN A 5 -2.70 -13.42 10.81
N ASN A 6 -2.88 -14.62 11.36
CA ASN A 6 -2.79 -15.88 10.63
C ASN A 6 -4.06 -16.08 9.79
N LYS A 7 -4.17 -15.38 8.65
CA LYS A 7 -5.20 -15.65 7.64
C LYS A 7 -4.98 -17.05 7.05
N THR A 8 -6.06 -17.79 6.86
CA THR A 8 -6.04 -19.12 6.25
C THR A 8 -5.65 -19.03 4.78
N LYS A 9 -5.08 -20.11 4.24
CA LYS A 9 -4.72 -20.21 2.82
C LYS A 9 -5.89 -19.89 1.89
N LEU A 10 -7.10 -20.34 2.26
CA LEU A 10 -8.33 -20.12 1.49
C LEU A 10 -8.67 -18.62 1.40
N GLU A 11 -8.59 -17.90 2.53
CA GLU A 11 -8.88 -16.46 2.58
C GLU A 11 -7.90 -15.65 1.72
N VAL A 12 -6.64 -16.07 1.64
CA VAL A 12 -5.70 -15.38 0.76
C VAL A 12 -5.91 -15.69 -0.71
N ASP A 13 -6.23 -16.93 -1.06
CA ASP A 13 -6.53 -17.28 -2.44
C ASP A 13 -7.75 -16.48 -2.94
N GLU A 14 -8.76 -16.26 -2.10
CA GLU A 14 -9.89 -15.37 -2.39
C GLU A 14 -9.47 -13.90 -2.58
N ILE A 15 -8.57 -13.39 -1.74
CA ILE A 15 -8.00 -12.04 -1.88
C ILE A 15 -7.26 -11.92 -3.21
N LYS A 16 -6.41 -12.89 -3.55
CA LYS A 16 -5.63 -12.89 -4.80
C LYS A 16 -6.53 -12.89 -6.03
N GLU A 17 -7.62 -13.66 -6.01
CA GLU A 17 -8.60 -13.65 -7.10
C GLU A 17 -9.36 -12.32 -7.17
N LYS A 18 -9.72 -11.69 -6.04
CA LYS A 18 -10.35 -10.35 -6.04
C LYS A 18 -9.44 -9.26 -6.61
N LEU A 19 -8.14 -9.36 -6.39
CA LEU A 19 -7.14 -8.40 -6.87
C LEU A 19 -6.74 -8.62 -8.33
N LYS A 20 -7.19 -9.71 -8.94
CA LYS A 20 -6.82 -10.10 -10.30
C LYS A 20 -7.35 -9.07 -11.29
N GLY A 21 -6.44 -8.55 -12.11
CA GLY A 21 -6.76 -7.53 -13.12
C GLY A 21 -6.73 -6.09 -12.62
N ILE A 22 -6.50 -5.84 -11.32
CA ILE A 22 -6.20 -4.49 -10.82
C ILE A 22 -4.77 -4.12 -11.25
N PRO A 23 -4.56 -2.98 -11.93
CA PRO A 23 -3.21 -2.51 -12.27
C PRO A 23 -2.35 -2.39 -11.00
N SER A 24 -1.16 -2.98 -11.02
CA SER A 24 -0.30 -3.02 -9.82
C SER A 24 1.08 -2.46 -10.05
N VAL A 25 1.68 -1.95 -8.98
CA VAL A 25 3.09 -1.52 -8.92
C VAL A 25 3.77 -2.13 -7.71
N THR A 26 5.03 -2.50 -7.85
CA THR A 26 5.85 -3.06 -6.77
C THR A 26 6.94 -2.06 -6.42
N ILE A 27 6.96 -1.57 -5.18
CA ILE A 27 7.89 -0.51 -4.75
C ILE A 27 9.14 -1.13 -4.11
N ASN A 28 8.97 -1.96 -3.08
CA ASN A 28 10.09 -2.56 -2.31
C ASN A 28 9.91 -4.06 -1.99
N GLY A 29 9.04 -4.76 -2.72
CA GLY A 29 8.72 -6.17 -2.48
C GLY A 29 7.22 -6.41 -2.46
N GLU A 30 6.79 -7.65 -2.19
CA GLU A 30 5.38 -8.06 -2.30
C GLU A 30 4.91 -8.85 -1.06
N TYR A 31 5.17 -8.35 0.15
CA TYR A 31 4.70 -9.03 1.37
C TYR A 31 3.22 -8.77 1.66
N TYR A 32 2.76 -7.55 1.34
CA TYR A 32 1.37 -7.12 1.39
C TYR A 32 1.14 -6.00 0.37
N GLY A 33 -0.08 -5.49 0.27
CA GLY A 33 -0.39 -4.37 -0.60
C GLY A 33 -1.49 -3.46 -0.09
N TYR A 34 -1.67 -2.36 -0.79
CA TYR A 34 -2.68 -1.35 -0.51
C TYR A 34 -3.45 -1.03 -1.78
N LEU A 35 -4.77 -0.91 -1.68
CA LEU A 35 -5.56 -0.27 -2.73
C LEU A 35 -5.46 1.25 -2.59
N TYR A 36 -5.04 1.90 -3.67
CA TYR A 36 -4.91 3.34 -3.78
C TYR A 36 -5.64 3.81 -5.02
N SER A 37 -6.51 4.82 -4.88
CA SER A 37 -7.09 5.51 -6.02
C SER A 37 -6.16 6.61 -6.50
N CYS A 38 -5.62 6.48 -7.71
CA CYS A 38 -4.74 7.48 -8.31
C CYS A 38 -5.47 8.82 -8.46
N LYS A 39 -4.88 9.91 -7.94
CA LYS A 39 -5.49 11.25 -8.01
C LYS A 39 -5.59 11.78 -9.44
N GLU A 40 -4.64 11.46 -10.31
CA GLU A 40 -4.65 11.96 -11.71
C GLU A 40 -5.69 11.25 -12.58
N CYS A 41 -5.76 9.92 -12.53
CA CYS A 41 -6.59 9.14 -13.46
C CYS A 41 -7.79 8.44 -12.81
N GLN A 42 -7.97 8.57 -11.50
CA GLN A 42 -9.05 7.98 -10.71
C GLN A 42 -9.15 6.44 -10.77
N ASN A 43 -8.20 5.77 -11.41
CA ASN A 43 -8.11 4.31 -11.39
C ASN A 43 -7.64 3.83 -10.01
N GLU A 44 -8.23 2.74 -9.57
CA GLU A 44 -7.72 1.98 -8.43
C GLU A 44 -6.48 1.20 -8.87
N ILE A 45 -5.43 1.28 -8.06
CA ILE A 45 -4.18 0.56 -8.27
C ILE A 45 -3.80 -0.20 -7.00
N LEU A 46 -3.19 -1.36 -7.19
CA LEU A 46 -2.63 -2.17 -6.12
C LEU A 46 -1.15 -1.82 -5.94
N ILE A 47 -0.80 -1.20 -4.83
CA ILE A 47 0.59 -0.95 -4.46
C ILE A 47 1.07 -2.12 -3.62
N LYS A 48 2.00 -2.91 -4.17
CA LYS A 48 2.62 -4.03 -3.47
C LYS A 48 3.92 -3.60 -2.82
N THR A 49 4.08 -3.94 -1.56
CA THR A 49 5.19 -3.44 -0.75
C THR A 49 5.58 -4.38 0.39
N ASN A 50 6.64 -4.01 1.09
CA ASN A 50 6.98 -4.43 2.44
C ASN A 50 6.77 -3.25 3.41
N ASP A 51 7.15 -3.43 4.68
CA ASP A 51 7.15 -2.39 5.73
C ASP A 51 8.05 -1.18 5.42
N GLY A 52 8.87 -1.26 4.37
CA GLY A 52 9.85 -0.24 4.05
C GLY A 52 10.89 -0.07 5.15
N ARG A 53 11.70 0.98 5.05
CA ARG A 53 12.64 1.37 6.10
C ARG A 53 12.08 2.56 6.87
N TYR A 54 11.66 2.36 8.12
CA TYR A 54 10.97 3.38 8.94
C TYR A 54 9.68 3.90 8.29
N GLY A 55 8.87 2.97 7.76
CA GLY A 55 7.65 3.29 7.02
C GLY A 55 7.86 3.92 5.64
N ASN A 56 9.10 4.19 5.25
CA ASN A 56 9.38 4.78 3.95
C ASN A 56 9.38 3.71 2.85
N LEU A 57 8.43 3.80 1.92
CA LEU A 57 8.32 2.89 0.77
C LEU A 57 9.08 3.43 -0.45
N GLY A 58 9.08 4.74 -0.68
CA GLY A 58 9.79 5.35 -1.80
C GLY A 58 8.91 5.65 -3.03
N PRO A 59 9.53 6.03 -4.16
CA PRO A 59 8.81 6.49 -5.33
C PRO A 59 8.18 5.38 -6.16
N PHE A 60 7.10 5.71 -6.87
CA PHE A 60 6.47 4.81 -7.84
C PHE A 60 5.73 5.59 -8.92
N TYR A 61 5.52 4.95 -10.06
CA TYR A 61 4.69 5.47 -11.14
C TYR A 61 3.32 4.77 -11.13
N CYS A 62 2.24 5.53 -11.32
CA CYS A 62 0.93 4.93 -11.55
C CYS A 62 1.00 4.03 -12.81
N PRO A 63 0.63 2.75 -12.72
CA PRO A 63 0.71 1.82 -13.86
C PRO A 63 -0.28 2.15 -15.00
N VAL A 64 -1.22 3.07 -14.78
CA VAL A 64 -2.24 3.45 -15.78
C VAL A 64 -1.89 4.75 -16.49
N CYS A 65 -1.61 5.83 -15.75
CA CYS A 65 -1.36 7.16 -16.32
C CYS A 65 0.09 7.65 -16.20
N SER A 66 0.99 6.85 -15.62
CA SER A 66 2.40 7.19 -15.41
C SER A 66 2.65 8.43 -14.54
N ALA A 67 1.64 8.91 -13.79
CA ALA A 67 1.85 9.93 -12.77
C ALA A 67 2.86 9.45 -11.72
N HIS A 68 3.77 10.34 -11.32
CA HIS A 68 4.89 10.01 -10.44
C HIS A 68 4.59 10.42 -9.00
N TYR A 69 4.68 9.46 -8.10
CA TYR A 69 4.29 9.59 -6.71
C TYR A 69 5.39 9.10 -5.77
N TYR A 70 5.20 9.41 -4.49
CA TYR A 70 5.99 8.92 -3.38
C TYR A 70 5.08 8.30 -2.32
N ALA A 71 5.43 7.11 -1.83
CA ALA A 71 4.64 6.39 -0.84
C ALA A 71 5.38 6.27 0.51
N THR A 72 4.62 6.40 1.59
CA THR A 72 5.05 6.10 2.96
C THR A 72 3.91 5.43 3.71
N ILE A 73 4.22 4.64 4.73
CA ILE A 73 3.26 4.11 5.70
C ILE A 73 3.52 4.71 7.07
N ASP A 74 2.48 4.79 7.88
CA ASP A 74 2.59 5.06 9.32
C ASP A 74 2.46 3.74 10.06
N ASP A 75 3.59 3.20 10.52
CA ASP A 75 3.71 1.94 11.24
C ASP A 75 3.53 2.09 12.76
N ASN A 76 3.31 3.32 13.27
CA ASN A 76 3.09 3.57 14.70
C ASN A 76 1.67 3.24 15.17
N ASN A 77 0.79 2.84 14.25
CA ASN A 77 -0.60 2.49 14.54
C ASN A 77 -0.85 0.98 14.35
N PRO A 78 -1.80 0.38 15.11
CA PRO A 78 -2.19 -1.03 14.94
C PRO A 78 -2.69 -1.38 13.52
N GLU A 79 -3.09 -0.36 12.76
CA GLU A 79 -3.53 -0.46 11.36
C GLU A 79 -2.66 0.48 10.53
N PRO A 80 -1.60 -0.02 9.85
CA PRO A 80 -0.70 0.84 9.10
C PRO A 80 -1.43 1.46 7.92
N SER A 81 -1.39 2.80 7.84
CA SER A 81 -2.04 3.57 6.78
C SER A 81 -1.05 3.93 5.67
N LEU A 82 -1.43 3.82 4.40
CA LEU A 82 -0.65 4.31 3.26
C LEU A 82 -0.89 5.80 3.03
N TYR A 83 0.18 6.53 2.75
CA TYR A 83 0.15 7.91 2.30
C TYR A 83 0.88 8.02 0.97
N VAL A 84 0.25 8.73 0.04
CA VAL A 84 0.78 8.96 -1.30
C VAL A 84 0.82 10.46 -1.57
N ALA A 85 2.02 10.97 -1.80
CA ALA A 85 2.30 12.35 -2.19
C ALA A 85 2.72 12.42 -3.66
N SER A 86 2.55 13.56 -4.32
CA SER A 86 3.19 13.79 -5.63
C SER A 86 4.71 13.74 -5.44
N TYR A 87 5.45 13.21 -6.42
CA TYR A 87 6.89 13.13 -6.28
C TYR A 87 7.52 14.53 -6.13
N GLY A 88 8.33 14.71 -5.08
CA GLY A 88 8.93 16.00 -4.72
C GLY A 88 8.16 16.77 -3.64
N GLU A 89 6.96 16.35 -3.26
CA GLU A 89 6.26 16.86 -2.08
C GLU A 89 6.78 16.20 -0.80
N GLN A 90 6.75 16.91 0.34
CA GLN A 90 7.14 16.32 1.63
C GLN A 90 6.07 15.33 2.10
N PRO A 91 6.36 14.02 2.23
CA PRO A 91 5.36 13.03 2.62
C PRO A 91 4.89 13.20 4.07
N ALA A 92 5.74 13.78 4.92
CA ALA A 92 5.44 14.01 6.34
C ALA A 92 4.22 14.91 6.55
N SER A 93 3.99 15.90 5.68
CA SER A 93 2.82 16.79 5.80
C SER A 93 1.49 16.07 5.55
N LEU A 94 1.51 14.88 4.94
CA LEU A 94 0.31 14.06 4.73
C LEU A 94 -0.03 13.18 5.94
N LEU A 95 0.94 12.91 6.83
CA LEU A 95 0.72 12.18 8.08
C LEU A 95 -0.19 12.97 9.02
N ASP A 96 -0.08 14.31 9.00
CA ASP A 96 -0.82 15.26 9.82
C ASP A 96 -2.27 15.53 9.34
N CYS A 97 -2.65 15.04 8.16
CA CYS A 97 -3.92 15.38 7.53
C CYS A 97 -5.04 14.37 7.87
N THR A 98 -6.07 14.85 8.55
CA THR A 98 -7.30 14.14 8.97
C THR A 98 -8.26 13.75 7.85
N GLY A 99 -7.92 13.98 6.58
CA GLY A 99 -8.75 13.68 5.41
C GLY A 99 -8.36 12.37 4.72
N ARG A 100 -8.50 11.24 5.41
CA ARG A 100 -8.09 9.93 4.87
C ARG A 100 -9.27 9.19 4.24
N LYS A 101 -9.17 8.85 2.94
CA LYS A 101 -9.67 7.53 2.51
C LYS A 101 -8.62 6.53 2.96
N ARG A 102 -8.92 5.76 4.01
CA ARG A 102 -8.08 4.64 4.47
C ARG A 102 -7.81 3.72 3.26
N SER A 103 -6.56 3.62 2.85
CA SER A 103 -6.11 2.46 2.10
C SER A 103 -6.25 1.25 3.02
N GLU A 104 -6.98 0.23 2.60
CA GLU A 104 -7.05 -1.02 3.33
C GLU A 104 -5.75 -1.79 3.09
N GLU A 105 -5.09 -2.23 4.17
CA GLU A 105 -3.96 -3.15 4.06
C GLU A 105 -4.51 -4.52 3.62
N ILE A 106 -4.06 -4.97 2.46
CA ILE A 106 -4.42 -6.26 1.89
C ILE A 106 -3.23 -7.19 2.01
N PRO A 107 -3.30 -8.24 2.85
CA PRO A 107 -2.23 -9.21 2.92
C PRO A 107 -2.17 -9.99 1.60
N LEU A 108 -0.99 -10.00 0.97
CA LEU A 108 -0.74 -10.71 -0.29
C LEU A 108 -0.08 -12.10 -0.07
N LEU A 109 0.32 -12.40 1.19
CA LEU A 109 1.23 -13.48 1.65
C LEU A 109 2.67 -13.29 1.14
N TYR A 110 3.75 -13.40 1.91
CA TYR A 110 4.02 -14.06 3.18
C TYR A 110 4.78 -13.07 4.09
N LYS A 111 4.40 -12.93 5.37
CA LYS A 111 5.42 -12.70 6.39
C LYS A 111 6.05 -14.06 6.64
N ALA A 112 7.05 -14.41 5.83
CA ALA A 112 7.99 -15.43 6.27
C ALA A 112 8.81 -14.77 7.38
N PHE A 113 9.02 -15.52 8.46
CA PHE A 113 9.67 -15.21 9.74
C PHE A 113 8.72 -14.85 10.87
#